data_AF-A0A920SGV2-F1
#
_entry.id   AF-A0A920SGV2-F1
#
_cell.length_a   1.000
_cell.length_b   1.000
_cell.length_c   1.000
_cell.angle_alpha   90.00
_cell.angle_beta   90.00
_cell.angle_gamma   90.00
#
_symmetry.space_group_name_H-M   'P 1'
#
loop_
_entity.id
_entity.type
_entity.pdbx_description
1 polymer ?
#
loop_
_entity_poly.entity_id
_entity_poly.type
_entity_poly.pdbx_seq_one_letter_code
_entity_poly.pdbx_strand_id
1 'polypeptide(L)'
;MGPLEDDVEAMFDRGWTDGLPVVPPTEARVARMLDGTTRSPHDMVVLMPPSLVECTVEKVAVNAVMAGCRPEYLPVVLAALEAVCTDEF
;
A
#
# COMPACT_ATOMS: atom_id res chain seq x y z
N MET A 1 15.05 -1.89 6.81
CA MET A 1 16.29 -1.98 6.02
C MET A 1 17.47 -1.60 6.89
N GLY A 2 18.63 -2.23 6.66
CA GLY A 2 19.89 -1.76 7.23
C GLY A 2 20.40 -0.48 6.54
N PRO A 3 21.25 0.33 7.19
CA PRO A 3 21.68 1.64 6.67
C PRO A 3 22.57 1.59 5.42
N LEU A 4 23.05 0.42 5.01
CA LEU A 4 23.88 0.19 3.82
C LEU A 4 23.19 -0.71 2.79
N GLU A 5 21.95 -1.13 3.06
CA GLU A 5 21.17 -1.98 2.18
C GLU A 5 20.62 -1.10 1.04
N ASP A 6 20.66 -1.58 -0.20
CA ASP A 6 19.94 -0.92 -1.29
C ASP A 6 18.46 -1.22 -1.11
N ASP A 7 17.68 -0.21 -0.73
CA ASP A 7 16.27 -0.38 -0.44
C ASP A 7 15.49 -0.96 -1.61
N VAL A 8 15.84 -0.63 -2.86
CA VAL A 8 15.12 -1.08 -4.04
C VAL A 8 15.40 -2.57 -4.30
N GLU A 9 16.68 -2.95 -4.32
CA GLU A 9 17.10 -4.33 -4.55
C GLU A 9 16.60 -5.26 -3.44
N ALA A 10 16.68 -4.84 -2.17
CA ALA A 10 16.23 -5.70 -1.09
C ALA A 10 14.70 -5.84 -0.99
N MET A 11 13.91 -4.94 -1.59
CA MET A 11 12.46 -5.15 -1.74
C MET A 11 12.19 -6.21 -2.81
N PHE A 12 12.98 -6.21 -3.89
CA PHE A 12 12.94 -7.22 -4.93
C PHE A 12 13.34 -8.60 -4.38
N ASP A 13 14.46 -8.70 -3.67
CA ASP A 13 14.97 -9.96 -3.10
C ASP A 13 14.01 -10.59 -2.08
N ARG A 14 13.18 -9.77 -1.42
CA ARG A 14 12.14 -10.23 -0.48
C ARG A 14 10.84 -10.64 -1.17
N GLY A 15 10.74 -10.48 -2.49
CA GLY A 15 9.55 -10.79 -3.27
C GLY A 15 8.39 -9.83 -3.03
N TRP A 16 8.66 -8.58 -2.63
CA TRP A 16 7.62 -7.58 -2.37
C TRP A 16 7.20 -6.81 -3.63
N THR A 17 7.81 -7.13 -4.77
CA THR A 17 7.56 -6.49 -6.06
C THR A 17 6.95 -7.47 -7.04
N ASP A 18 6.40 -6.97 -8.14
CA ASP A 18 5.91 -7.75 -9.27
C ASP A 18 7.02 -8.14 -10.27
N GLY A 19 8.28 -7.93 -9.90
CA GLY A 19 9.44 -8.11 -10.76
C GLY A 19 10.04 -6.78 -11.27
N LEU A 20 9.37 -5.65 -11.04
CA LEU A 20 9.87 -4.32 -11.35
C LEU A 20 10.35 -3.57 -10.09
N PRO A 21 11.25 -2.58 -10.24
CA PRO A 21 11.62 -1.70 -9.14
C PRO A 21 10.42 -0.94 -8.56
N VAL A 22 10.34 -0.86 -7.23
CA VAL A 22 9.30 -0.12 -6.50
C VAL A 22 9.90 1.04 -5.71
N VAL A 23 9.06 2.00 -5.32
CA VAL A 23 9.48 3.08 -4.41
C VAL A 23 9.49 2.56 -2.96
N PRO A 24 10.60 2.65 -2.21
CA PRO A 24 10.62 2.16 -0.84
C PRO A 24 9.61 2.92 0.05
N PRO A 25 8.72 2.23 0.78
CA PRO A 25 7.67 2.86 1.58
C PRO A 25 8.20 3.32 2.94
N THR A 26 9.02 4.37 2.95
CA THR A 26 9.52 4.96 4.20
C THR A 26 8.39 5.59 4.99
N GLU A 27 8.53 5.66 6.33
CA GLU A 27 7.52 6.25 7.22
C GLU A 27 7.08 7.65 6.76
N ALA A 28 8.04 8.50 6.35
CA ALA A 28 7.75 9.84 5.85
C ALA A 28 6.93 9.85 4.54
N ARG A 29 7.17 8.89 3.64
CA ARG A 29 6.41 8.77 2.39
C ARG A 29 4.99 8.25 2.66
N VAL A 30 4.85 7.31 3.58
CA VAL A 30 3.55 6.77 4.00
C VAL A 30 2.72 7.84 4.71
N ALA A 31 3.31 8.60 5.63
CA ALA A 31 2.64 9.72 6.28
C ALA A 31 2.10 10.73 5.25
N ARG A 32 2.91 11.11 4.25
CA ARG A 32 2.47 12.00 3.16
C ARG A 32 1.38 11.37 2.27
N MET A 33 1.43 10.06 2.05
CA MET A 33 0.38 9.36 1.30
C MET A 33 -0.96 9.42 2.05
N LEU A 34 -0.94 9.26 3.37
CA LEU A 34 -2.12 9.31 4.23
C LEU A 34 -2.80 10.69 4.25
N ASP A 35 -2.08 11.78 3.98
CA ASP A 35 -2.66 13.12 3.79
C ASP A 35 -3.68 13.18 2.63
N GLY A 36 -3.67 12.18 1.73
CA GLY A 36 -4.62 12.05 0.64
C GLY A 36 -6.04 11.64 1.05
N THR A 37 -6.27 11.25 2.30
CA THR A 37 -7.57 10.79 2.80
C THR A 37 -7.90 11.38 4.17
N THR A 38 -9.19 11.44 4.50
CA THR A 38 -9.66 11.82 5.84
C THR A 38 -9.96 10.62 6.73
N ARG A 39 -9.83 9.40 6.21
CA ARG A 39 -10.04 8.16 6.97
C ARG A 39 -8.90 7.91 7.95
N SER A 40 -9.18 7.21 9.04
CA SER A 40 -8.14 6.83 10.00
C SER A 40 -7.21 5.78 9.37
N PRO A 41 -5.88 5.85 9.60
CA PRO A 41 -4.94 4.83 9.15
C PRO A 41 -5.28 3.41 9.64
N HIS A 42 -5.99 3.32 10.78
CA HIS A 42 -6.41 2.07 11.39
C HIS A 42 -7.77 1.55 10.89
N ASP A 43 -8.48 2.32 10.06
CA ASP A 43 -9.75 1.85 9.50
C ASP A 43 -9.49 0.64 8.60
N MET A 44 -10.28 -0.41 8.80
CA MET A 44 -10.32 -1.54 7.87
C MET A 44 -10.96 -1.07 6.56
N VAL A 45 -10.34 -1.44 5.44
CA VAL A 45 -10.84 -1.19 4.08
C VAL A 45 -11.55 -2.45 3.59
N VAL A 46 -10.85 -3.59 3.57
CA VAL A 46 -11.35 -4.89 3.09
C VAL A 46 -10.67 -6.06 3.81
N LEU A 47 -11.26 -7.25 3.72
CA LEU A 47 -10.57 -8.51 3.96
C LEU A 47 -9.97 -8.98 2.62
N MET A 48 -8.64 -8.99 2.52
CA MET A 48 -7.93 -9.24 1.26
C MET A 48 -7.91 -10.74 0.91
N PRO A 49 -8.56 -11.18 -0.19
CA PRO A 49 -8.47 -12.55 -0.66
C PRO A 49 -7.05 -12.92 -1.14
N PRO A 50 -6.68 -14.22 -1.20
CA PRO A 50 -7.46 -15.38 -0.77
C PRO A 50 -7.35 -15.66 0.74
N SER A 51 -6.41 -15.02 1.44
CA SER A 51 -6.12 -15.30 2.86
C SER A 51 -7.04 -14.56 3.83
N LEU A 52 -7.92 -13.69 3.33
CA LEU A 52 -8.88 -12.87 4.10
C LEU A 52 -8.22 -12.09 5.23
N VAL A 53 -7.02 -11.58 4.98
CA VAL A 53 -6.28 -10.77 5.95
C VAL A 53 -6.83 -9.35 5.93
N GLU A 54 -7.01 -8.75 7.10
CA GLU A 54 -7.43 -7.35 7.22
C GLU A 54 -6.46 -6.41 6.50
N CYS A 55 -7.00 -5.63 5.56
CA CYS A 55 -6.29 -4.58 4.86
C CYS A 55 -6.77 -3.23 5.39
N THR A 56 -5.92 -2.52 6.12
CA THR A 56 -6.22 -1.18 6.68
C THR A 56 -5.82 -0.09 5.70
N VAL A 57 -6.31 1.13 5.93
CA VAL A 57 -5.93 2.32 5.14
C VAL A 57 -4.40 2.50 5.10
N GLU A 58 -3.69 2.28 6.20
CA GLU A 58 -2.23 2.33 6.23
C GLU A 58 -1.58 1.28 5.33
N LYS A 59 -2.05 0.04 5.33
CA LYS A 59 -1.55 -1.02 4.44
C LYS A 59 -1.77 -0.67 2.97
N VAL A 60 -2.92 -0.07 2.64
CA VAL A 60 -3.19 0.42 1.29
C VAL A 60 -2.23 1.56 0.94
N ALA A 61 -2.01 2.51 1.84
CA ALA A 61 -1.08 3.62 1.64
C ALA A 61 0.37 3.16 1.41
N VAL A 62 0.84 2.16 2.17
CA VAL A 62 2.16 1.53 1.97
C VAL A 62 2.29 0.98 0.54
N ASN A 63 1.32 0.20 0.08
CA ASN A 63 1.32 -0.36 -1.28
C ASN A 63 1.19 0.75 -2.35
N ALA A 64 0.39 1.77 -2.11
CA ALA A 64 0.26 2.92 -3.00
C ALA A 64 1.60 3.68 -3.13
N VAL A 65 2.35 3.84 -2.03
CA VAL A 65 3.71 4.41 -2.09
C VAL A 65 4.62 3.53 -2.93
N MET A 66 4.62 2.22 -2.70
CA MET A 66 5.43 1.27 -3.48
C MET A 66 5.18 1.38 -4.97
N ALA A 67 3.91 1.52 -5.37
CA ALA A 67 3.48 1.72 -6.74
C ALA A 67 3.81 3.12 -7.31
N GLY A 68 4.40 4.03 -6.53
CA GLY A 68 4.69 5.40 -6.97
C GLY A 68 3.46 6.30 -7.10
N CYS A 69 2.36 5.95 -6.41
CA CYS A 69 1.11 6.70 -6.46
C CYS A 69 1.24 8.10 -5.86
N ARG A 70 0.38 9.03 -6.28
CA ARG A 70 0.27 10.36 -5.67
C ARG A 70 -0.79 10.35 -4.57
N PRO A 71 -0.62 11.12 -3.48
CA PRO A 71 -1.59 11.17 -2.38
C PRO A 71 -3.02 11.47 -2.84
N GLU A 72 -3.19 12.38 -3.82
CA GLU A 72 -4.54 12.75 -4.30
C GLU A 72 -5.32 11.58 -4.92
N TYR A 73 -4.65 10.48 -5.26
CA TYR A 73 -5.28 9.30 -5.84
C TYR A 73 -5.68 8.26 -4.77
N LEU A 74 -5.19 8.37 -3.53
CA LEU A 74 -5.46 7.40 -2.49
C LEU A 74 -6.95 7.14 -2.25
N PRO A 75 -7.86 8.15 -2.24
CA PRO A 75 -9.30 7.89 -2.09
C PRO A 75 -9.87 6.98 -3.18
N VAL A 76 -9.37 7.11 -4.41
CA VAL A 76 -9.80 6.27 -5.54
C VAL A 76 -9.26 4.85 -5.37
N VAL A 77 -8.02 4.69 -4.91
CA VAL A 77 -7.45 3.35 -4.63
C VAL A 77 -8.25 2.64 -3.53
N LEU A 78 -8.61 3.35 -2.46
CA LEU A 78 -9.44 2.81 -1.37
C LEU A 78 -10.81 2.35 -1.90
N ALA A 79 -11.50 3.21 -2.66
CA ALA A 79 -12.79 2.88 -3.25
C ALA A 79 -12.70 1.70 -4.25
N ALA A 80 -11.62 1.64 -5.03
CA ALA A 80 -11.38 0.53 -5.95
C ALA A 80 -11.25 -0.80 -5.21
N LEU A 81 -10.49 -0.84 -4.10
CA LEU A 81 -10.36 -2.04 -3.28
C LEU A 81 -11.70 -2.48 -2.70
N GLU A 82 -12.48 -1.56 -2.15
CA GLU A 82 -13.82 -1.84 -1.64
C GLU A 82 -14.76 -2.39 -2.73
N ALA A 83 -14.61 -1.93 -3.98
CA ALA A 83 -15.43 -2.37 -5.10
C ALA A 83 -15.02 -3.75 -5.65
N VAL A 84 -13.73 -4.10 -5.66
CA VAL A 84 -13.26 -5.37 -6.23
C VAL A 84 -13.20 -6.51 -5.22
N CYS A 85 -13.17 -6.22 -3.92
CA CYS A 85 -13.17 -7.24 -2.87
C CYS A 85 -14.58 -7.46 -2.30
N THR A 86 -15.54 -7.77 -3.16
CA THR A 86 -16.89 -8.20 -2.78
C THR A 86 -17.06 -9.70 -3.03
N ASP A 87 -18.04 -10.34 -2.40
CA ASP A 87 -18.30 -11.79 -2.58
C ASP A 87 -18.66 -12.18 -4.03
N GLU A 88 -19.00 -11.21 -4.86
CA GLU A 88 -19.38 -11.43 -6.27
C GLU A 88 -18.17 -11.56 -7.20
N PHE A 89 -16.95 -11.23 -6.74
CA PHE A 89 -15.72 -11.20 -7.54
C PHE A 89 -14.55 -11.97 -6.92
#